data_AF-A0A7H4M6G8-F1
#
_entry.id   AF-A0A7H4M6G8-F1
#
_cell.length_a   1.000
_cell.length_b   1.000
_cell.length_c   1.000
_cell.angle_alpha   90.00
_cell.angle_beta   90.00
_cell.angle_gamma   90.00
#
_symmetry.space_group_name_H-M   'P 1'
#
loop_
_entity.id
_entity.type
_entity.pdbx_description
1 polymer ?
#
loop_
_entity_poly.entity_id
_entity_poly.type
_entity_poly.pdbx_seq_one_letter_code
_entity_poly.pdbx_strand_id
1 'polypeptide(L)'
;MADNYTNSSLFGSLSFNGMKLATDERMWPQGKRGYAPEVRGVAASSARVVVKQLGKVIYETHVPPGPFAIDDLYNTRYQGDLQVEVIEANGKVSRFTVPYSAVPDSVRPGNWHYSFAVGKVRQYYRIDNRFLEGTLQHGVNNNLTLNLGSRLAHDYQAWLIGGVWATRLGAFGMNATWSGARVEHNDRQQGWRAELSYSKTFSTGTNLVLAAYRYSTGGFRDLEDVFGVRRQAQNGIDYYSDTLHQRQRLSATVSQPLGHSGTLNLSASTADYYNNQSRITQLQLGYSNQWRKMSYGFNLARQRSTWDYGRFYRSVNEPQDLSQRQKYTETTLSFTLSIPFDWGDSPTSVAMNYNQSRANHSSTLSMDRDPWRAERTLLVCLWRL
;
A
#
# COMPACT_ATOMS: atom_id res chain seq x y z
N MET A 1 -17.84 -9.65 -17.60
CA MET A 1 -18.70 -8.45 -17.72
C MET A 1 -19.39 -8.27 -16.38
N ALA A 2 -18.94 -7.32 -15.57
CA ALA A 2 -19.35 -7.13 -14.16
C ALA A 2 -18.62 -5.91 -13.56
N ASP A 3 -18.71 -5.78 -12.24
CA ASP A 3 -17.91 -4.91 -11.39
C ASP A 3 -16.42 -5.26 -11.42
N ASN A 4 -15.60 -4.39 -12.01
CA ASN A 4 -14.16 -4.58 -12.16
C ASN A 4 -13.35 -3.34 -11.73
N TYR A 5 -12.03 -3.52 -11.62
CA TYR A 5 -11.06 -2.44 -11.39
C TYR A 5 -10.04 -2.42 -12.52
N THR A 6 -9.58 -1.22 -12.91
CA THR A 6 -8.49 -1.06 -13.89
C THR A 6 -7.15 -1.48 -13.28
N ASN A 7 -6.12 -1.67 -14.12
CA ASN A 7 -4.80 -1.95 -13.59
C ASN A 7 -4.22 -0.67 -12.97
N SER A 8 -3.63 -0.79 -11.80
CA SER A 8 -3.19 0.36 -11.03
C SER A 8 -1.80 0.86 -11.44
N SER A 9 -0.97 -0.01 -12.04
CA SER A 9 0.47 0.24 -12.26
C SER A 9 0.81 1.44 -13.14
N LEU A 10 -0.11 1.95 -13.97
CA LEU A 10 0.16 3.04 -14.91
C LEU A 10 -0.68 4.30 -14.62
N PHE A 11 -2.01 4.20 -14.72
CA PHE A 11 -2.91 5.34 -14.55
C PHE A 11 -3.62 5.39 -13.18
N GLY A 12 -3.27 4.50 -12.26
CA GLY A 12 -4.02 4.30 -11.01
C GLY A 12 -5.30 3.48 -11.19
N SER A 13 -5.80 2.95 -10.07
CA SER A 13 -6.98 2.07 -10.03
C SER A 13 -8.27 2.88 -10.14
N LEU A 14 -9.16 2.48 -11.05
CA LEU A 14 -10.52 2.99 -11.18
C LEU A 14 -11.51 1.86 -11.00
N SER A 15 -12.54 2.09 -10.20
CA SER A 15 -13.65 1.15 -10.05
C SER A 15 -14.72 1.38 -11.13
N PHE A 16 -15.11 0.33 -11.85
CA PHE A 16 -16.05 0.46 -12.96
C PHE A 16 -16.97 -0.75 -13.12
N ASN A 17 -18.10 -0.55 -13.82
CA ASN A 17 -18.95 -1.62 -14.31
C ASN A 17 -18.75 -1.74 -15.82
N GLY A 18 -18.38 -2.93 -16.31
CA GLY A 18 -18.17 -3.12 -17.74
C GLY A 18 -17.41 -4.38 -18.09
N MET A 19 -16.62 -4.28 -19.16
CA MET A 19 -15.78 -5.34 -19.69
C MET A 19 -14.30 -5.01 -19.48
N LYS A 20 -13.53 -6.02 -19.13
CA LYS A 20 -12.07 -5.96 -19.02
C LYS A 20 -11.50 -7.17 -19.73
N LEU A 21 -10.56 -6.94 -20.63
CA LEU A 21 -9.71 -7.96 -21.23
C LEU A 21 -8.28 -7.66 -20.81
N ALA A 22 -7.62 -8.57 -20.11
CA ALA A 22 -6.26 -8.38 -19.67
C ALA A 22 -5.47 -9.68 -19.72
N THR A 23 -4.15 -9.59 -19.88
CA THR A 23 -3.25 -10.73 -19.76
C THR A 23 -3.34 -11.33 -18.35
N ASP A 24 -3.61 -12.65 -18.26
CA ASP A 24 -3.61 -13.40 -17.00
C ASP A 24 -2.27 -14.13 -16.82
N GLU A 25 -1.39 -13.57 -16.00
CA GLU A 25 -0.07 -14.16 -15.68
C GLU A 25 -0.17 -15.48 -14.91
N ARG A 26 -1.31 -15.79 -14.30
CA ARG A 26 -1.47 -17.05 -13.54
C ARG A 26 -1.47 -18.27 -14.46
N MET A 27 -1.75 -18.07 -15.75
CA MET A 27 -1.64 -19.08 -16.79
C MET A 27 -0.17 -19.37 -17.17
N TRP A 28 0.79 -18.59 -16.66
CA TRP A 28 2.20 -18.87 -16.86
C TRP A 28 2.74 -19.87 -15.81
N PRO A 29 3.74 -20.70 -16.17
CA PRO A 29 4.38 -21.63 -15.24
C PRO A 29 4.86 -20.94 -13.96
N GLN A 30 4.66 -21.61 -12.81
CA GLN A 30 4.77 -21.11 -11.43
C GLN A 30 6.02 -20.25 -11.11
N GLY A 31 7.17 -20.46 -11.77
CA GLY A 31 8.38 -19.65 -11.60
C GLY A 31 8.38 -18.25 -12.25
N LYS A 32 7.20 -17.68 -12.54
CA LYS A 32 7.05 -16.46 -13.36
C LYS A 32 6.04 -15.43 -12.83
N ARG A 33 5.64 -15.47 -11.54
CA ARG A 33 4.64 -14.55 -10.98
C ARG A 33 5.29 -13.35 -10.27
N GLY A 34 4.70 -12.16 -10.45
CA GLY A 34 5.26 -10.85 -10.11
C GLY A 34 5.55 -10.58 -8.62
N TYR A 35 6.05 -9.36 -8.34
CA TYR A 35 6.44 -8.91 -7.01
C TYR A 35 5.24 -8.72 -6.08
N ALA A 36 5.27 -9.33 -4.90
CA ALA A 36 4.41 -8.99 -3.78
C ALA A 36 5.31 -8.50 -2.62
N PRO A 37 4.96 -7.40 -1.94
CA PRO A 37 5.71 -6.95 -0.78
C PRO A 37 5.53 -7.97 0.34
N GLU A 38 6.64 -8.32 0.98
CA GLU A 38 6.65 -9.23 2.12
C GLU A 38 6.07 -8.51 3.35
N VAL A 39 5.04 -9.09 3.97
CA VAL A 39 4.47 -8.56 5.22
C VAL A 39 5.21 -9.20 6.39
N ARG A 40 5.96 -8.39 7.13
CA ARG A 40 6.69 -8.82 8.32
C ARG A 40 6.05 -8.23 9.57
N GLY A 41 5.90 -9.06 10.60
CA GLY A 41 5.33 -8.67 11.88
C GLY A 41 5.85 -9.54 13.02
N VAL A 42 5.39 -9.26 14.23
CA VAL A 42 5.67 -10.09 15.41
C VAL A 42 4.34 -10.44 16.05
N ALA A 43 4.12 -11.73 16.30
CA ALA A 43 2.99 -12.24 17.06
C ALA A 43 3.43 -12.53 18.50
N ALA A 44 2.66 -12.07 19.48
CA ALA A 44 2.93 -12.31 20.89
C ALA A 44 2.61 -13.75 21.32
N SER A 45 1.63 -14.38 20.67
CA SER A 45 1.10 -15.73 20.89
C SER A 45 0.81 -16.41 19.54
N SER A 46 0.17 -17.59 19.54
CA SER A 46 -0.35 -18.18 18.30
C SER A 46 -1.42 -17.25 17.73
N ALA A 47 -1.14 -16.63 16.58
CA ALA A 47 -1.96 -15.55 16.06
C ALA A 47 -2.49 -15.85 14.66
N ARG A 48 -3.69 -15.34 14.38
CA ARG A 48 -4.29 -15.31 13.04
C ARG A 48 -3.99 -13.98 12.39
N VAL A 49 -3.21 -13.98 11.32
CA VAL A 49 -2.85 -12.79 10.56
C VAL A 49 -3.79 -12.64 9.38
N VAL A 50 -4.50 -11.52 9.33
CA VAL A 50 -5.43 -11.15 8.26
C VAL A 50 -4.87 -9.93 7.53
N VAL A 51 -4.56 -10.09 6.25
CA VAL A 51 -4.14 -8.99 5.39
C VAL A 51 -5.32 -8.52 4.56
N LYS A 52 -5.66 -7.24 4.70
CA LYS A 52 -6.74 -6.57 3.98
C LYS A 52 -6.19 -5.53 3.04
N GLN A 53 -6.85 -5.37 1.90
CA GLN A 53 -6.57 -4.30 0.95
C GLN A 53 -7.90 -3.72 0.46
N LEU A 54 -8.06 -2.40 0.54
CA LEU A 54 -9.32 -1.71 0.21
C LEU A 54 -10.54 -2.31 0.95
N GLY A 55 -10.35 -2.73 2.21
CA GLY A 55 -11.39 -3.32 3.05
C GLY A 55 -11.73 -4.79 2.77
N LYS A 56 -11.08 -5.45 1.81
CA LYS A 56 -11.27 -6.88 1.50
C LYS A 56 -10.10 -7.71 2.02
N VAL A 57 -10.38 -8.87 2.61
CA VAL A 57 -9.36 -9.85 3.01
C VAL A 57 -8.72 -10.44 1.75
N ILE A 58 -7.42 -10.28 1.60
CA ILE A 58 -6.64 -10.80 0.46
C ILE A 58 -5.78 -12.01 0.83
N TYR A 59 -5.46 -12.17 2.12
CA TYR A 59 -4.67 -13.27 2.64
C TYR A 59 -4.95 -13.47 4.12
N GLU A 60 -5.01 -14.73 4.56
CA GLU A 60 -5.27 -15.09 5.96
C GLU A 60 -4.46 -16.35 6.28
N THR A 61 -3.63 -16.30 7.33
CA THR A 61 -2.84 -17.44 7.79
C THR A 61 -2.68 -17.46 9.30
N HIS A 62 -2.31 -18.61 9.84
CA HIS A 62 -1.91 -18.75 11.24
C HIS A 62 -0.39 -18.73 11.37
N VAL A 63 0.11 -17.91 12.28
CA VAL A 63 1.55 -17.79 12.56
C VAL A 63 1.84 -18.22 13.99
N PRO A 64 2.95 -18.94 14.23
CA PRO A 64 3.38 -19.26 15.58
C PRO A 64 3.81 -18.00 16.34
N PRO A 65 3.89 -18.05 17.69
CA PRO A 65 4.45 -16.95 18.48
C PRO A 65 5.87 -16.58 18.02
N GLY A 66 6.14 -15.30 17.82
CA GLY A 66 7.43 -14.78 17.37
C GLY A 66 7.36 -13.93 16.09
N PRO A 67 8.51 -13.53 15.53
CA PRO A 67 8.58 -12.82 14.26
C PRO A 67 8.08 -13.73 13.13
N PHE A 68 7.22 -13.19 12.29
CA PHE A 68 6.72 -13.88 11.11
C PHE A 68 6.95 -13.03 9.87
N ALA A 69 7.07 -13.71 8.74
CA ALA A 69 7.16 -13.10 7.43
C ALA A 69 6.19 -13.83 6.50
N ILE A 70 5.37 -13.06 5.80
CA ILE A 70 4.43 -13.55 4.79
C ILE A 70 5.00 -13.10 3.45
N ASP A 71 5.68 -14.03 2.77
CA ASP A 71 6.32 -13.86 1.47
C ASP A 71 5.49 -14.48 0.32
N ASP A 72 4.42 -15.18 0.65
CA ASP A 72 3.50 -15.88 -0.25
C ASP A 72 2.21 -15.09 -0.55
N LEU A 73 2.24 -13.78 -0.29
CA LEU A 73 1.15 -12.90 -0.72
C LEU A 73 1.00 -12.98 -2.23
N TYR A 74 -0.19 -13.39 -2.68
CA TYR A 74 -0.52 -13.31 -4.10
C TYR A 74 -0.48 -11.84 -4.53
N ASN A 75 0.28 -11.52 -5.58
CA ASN A 75 0.26 -10.17 -6.15
C ASN A 75 -1.18 -9.85 -6.62
N THR A 76 -1.86 -9.01 -5.85
CA THR A 76 -3.26 -8.68 -6.10
C THR A 76 -3.43 -7.59 -7.17
N ARG A 77 -2.34 -7.03 -7.73
CA ARG A 77 -2.33 -5.89 -8.69
C ARG A 77 -3.11 -4.64 -8.24
N TYR A 78 -3.70 -4.63 -7.04
CA TYR A 78 -4.35 -3.47 -6.46
C TYR A 78 -3.27 -2.57 -5.83
N GLN A 79 -3.32 -1.28 -6.15
CA GLN A 79 -2.61 -0.26 -5.38
C GLN A 79 -3.50 0.17 -4.21
N GLY A 80 -2.87 0.35 -3.06
CA GLY A 80 -3.53 0.69 -1.80
C GLY A 80 -2.80 0.00 -0.66
N ASP A 81 -2.62 0.71 0.44
CA ASP A 81 -1.86 0.19 1.58
C ASP A 81 -2.48 -1.12 2.10
N LEU A 82 -1.62 -2.05 2.49
CA LEU A 82 -2.04 -3.30 3.11
C LEU A 82 -2.33 -3.03 4.58
N GLN A 83 -3.57 -3.25 4.99
CA GLN A 83 -3.93 -3.27 6.41
C GLN A 83 -3.73 -4.67 6.95
N VAL A 84 -2.81 -4.83 7.88
CA VAL A 84 -2.52 -6.10 8.52
C VAL A 84 -3.14 -6.11 9.90
N GLU A 85 -3.96 -7.11 10.18
CA GLU A 85 -4.54 -7.37 11.49
C GLU A 85 -3.95 -8.66 12.04
N VAL A 86 -3.28 -8.59 13.18
CA VAL A 86 -2.77 -9.75 13.91
C VAL A 86 -3.71 -10.00 15.08
N ILE A 87 -4.49 -11.08 14.99
CA ILE A 87 -5.48 -11.50 15.99
C ILE A 87 -4.83 -12.58 16.84
N GLU A 88 -4.46 -12.24 18.06
CA GLU A 88 -3.77 -13.11 19.02
C GLU A 88 -4.74 -14.15 19.62
N ALA A 89 -4.22 -15.25 20.18
CA ALA A 89 -5.02 -16.31 20.83
C ALA A 89 -5.89 -15.78 21.99
N ASN A 90 -5.44 -14.71 22.65
CA ASN A 90 -6.16 -14.01 23.71
C ASN A 90 -7.23 -13.01 23.21
N GLY A 91 -7.50 -12.96 21.90
CA GLY A 91 -8.50 -12.09 21.28
C GLY A 91 -8.04 -10.64 21.04
N LYS A 92 -6.81 -10.28 21.42
CA LYS A 92 -6.24 -8.95 21.18
C LYS A 92 -5.89 -8.78 19.69
N VAL A 93 -6.25 -7.64 19.11
CA VAL A 93 -6.01 -7.34 17.69
C VAL A 93 -5.00 -6.20 17.54
N SER A 94 -3.83 -6.50 16.98
CA SER A 94 -2.83 -5.51 16.60
C SER A 94 -3.01 -5.14 15.14
N ARG A 95 -3.04 -3.83 14.80
CA ARG A 95 -3.23 -3.35 13.42
C ARG A 95 -2.05 -2.51 12.97
N PHE A 96 -1.50 -2.79 11.81
CA PHE A 96 -0.49 -1.96 11.18
C PHE A 96 -0.68 -1.89 9.67
N THR A 97 -0.21 -0.80 9.07
CA THR A 97 -0.40 -0.54 7.64
C THR A 97 0.94 -0.65 6.94
N VAL A 98 1.08 -1.61 6.03
CA VAL A 98 2.26 -1.74 5.17
C VAL A 98 1.98 -0.98 3.87
N PRO A 99 2.71 0.10 3.57
CA PRO A 99 2.53 0.79 2.31
C PRO A 99 2.84 -0.15 1.16
N TYR A 100 1.86 -0.37 0.27
CA TYR A 100 2.05 -1.16 -0.94
C TYR A 100 2.79 -0.30 -1.96
N SER A 101 4.11 -0.28 -1.81
CA SER A 101 5.03 0.42 -2.70
C SER A 101 5.21 -0.39 -3.98
N ALA A 102 4.71 0.13 -5.10
CA ALA A 102 4.90 -0.50 -6.40
C ALA A 102 6.39 -0.45 -6.79
N VAL A 103 7.02 -1.61 -6.88
CA VAL A 103 8.29 -1.78 -7.60
C VAL A 103 8.04 -1.46 -9.08
N PRO A 104 9.00 -0.86 -9.81
CA PRO A 104 8.88 -0.70 -11.25
C PRO A 104 8.41 -2.00 -11.93
N ASP A 105 7.23 -1.96 -12.54
CA ASP A 105 6.58 -3.13 -13.15
C ASP A 105 7.33 -3.50 -14.43
N SER A 106 8.26 -4.46 -14.32
CA SER A 106 9.10 -4.93 -15.41
C SER A 106 8.53 -6.19 -16.05
N VAL A 107 8.55 -6.24 -17.38
CA VAL A 107 8.07 -7.36 -18.17
C VAL A 107 9.27 -8.09 -18.74
N ARG A 108 9.26 -9.44 -18.67
CA ARG A 108 10.34 -10.26 -19.23
C ARG A 108 10.46 -10.06 -20.75
N PRO A 109 11.66 -10.21 -21.33
CA PRO A 109 11.87 -10.02 -22.76
C PRO A 109 10.93 -10.88 -23.60
N GLY A 110 10.38 -10.30 -24.66
CA GLY A 110 9.45 -10.96 -25.57
C GLY A 110 8.01 -11.09 -25.04
N ASN A 111 7.78 -10.84 -23.75
CA ASN A 111 6.44 -10.88 -23.19
C ASN A 111 5.71 -9.55 -23.39
N TRP A 112 4.39 -9.65 -23.49
CA TRP A 112 3.46 -8.54 -23.62
C TRP A 112 2.43 -8.61 -22.50
N HIS A 113 2.29 -7.53 -21.74
CA HIS A 113 1.16 -7.35 -20.83
C HIS A 113 0.25 -6.30 -21.45
N TYR A 114 -1.01 -6.65 -21.67
CA TYR A 114 -2.00 -5.71 -22.16
C TYR A 114 -3.23 -5.76 -21.26
N SER A 115 -3.87 -4.62 -21.10
CA SER A 115 -5.16 -4.51 -20.41
C SER A 115 -6.01 -3.48 -21.14
N PHE A 116 -7.17 -3.94 -21.60
CA PHE A 116 -8.21 -3.14 -22.20
C PHE A 116 -9.43 -3.16 -21.29
N ALA A 117 -9.94 -1.99 -20.92
CA ALA A 117 -11.10 -1.81 -20.08
C ALA A 117 -12.05 -0.81 -20.71
N VAL A 118 -13.34 -1.13 -20.70
CA VAL A 118 -14.41 -0.24 -21.20
C VAL A 118 -15.64 -0.40 -20.33
N GLY A 119 -16.25 0.72 -19.96
CA GLY A 119 -17.43 0.69 -19.09
C GLY A 119 -17.78 2.05 -18.53
N LYS A 120 -18.45 2.03 -17.37
CA LYS A 120 -18.87 3.22 -16.63
C LYS A 120 -18.19 3.24 -15.26
N VAL A 121 -17.59 4.37 -14.89
CA VAL A 121 -16.94 4.52 -13.58
C VAL A 121 -18.00 4.55 -12.47
N ARG A 122 -17.80 3.74 -11.43
CA ARG A 122 -18.75 3.61 -10.32
C ARG A 122 -18.86 4.92 -9.54
N GLN A 123 -20.00 5.12 -8.87
CA GLN A 123 -20.31 6.30 -8.04
C GLN A 123 -20.53 7.63 -8.80
N TYR A 124 -20.39 7.66 -10.13
CA TYR A 124 -20.60 8.86 -10.97
C TYR A 124 -21.76 8.71 -11.98
N TYR A 125 -22.82 7.96 -11.66
CA TYR A 125 -23.91 7.63 -12.61
C TYR A 125 -24.76 8.81 -13.10
N ARG A 126 -24.69 9.97 -12.43
CA ARG A 126 -25.45 11.18 -12.80
C ARG A 126 -24.75 12.02 -13.88
N ILE A 127 -23.50 11.73 -14.20
CA ILE A 127 -22.74 12.36 -15.28
C ILE A 127 -22.42 11.32 -16.36
N ASP A 128 -21.94 11.76 -17.53
CA ASP A 128 -21.36 10.82 -18.50
C ASP A 128 -20.04 10.25 -17.97
N ASN A 129 -20.14 9.10 -17.31
CA ASN A 129 -19.05 8.39 -16.65
C ASN A 129 -18.47 7.26 -17.51
N ARG A 130 -18.75 7.26 -18.81
CA ARG A 130 -18.19 6.28 -19.75
C ARG A 130 -16.71 6.52 -19.93
N PHE A 131 -15.93 5.44 -19.93
CA PHE A 131 -14.50 5.51 -20.18
C PHE A 131 -14.03 4.29 -20.98
N LEU A 132 -12.89 4.48 -21.62
CA LEU A 132 -12.10 3.47 -22.30
C LEU A 132 -10.65 3.62 -21.86
N GLU A 133 -10.02 2.51 -21.51
CA GLU A 133 -8.61 2.46 -21.13
C GLU A 133 -7.92 1.32 -21.86
N GLY A 134 -6.77 1.62 -22.46
CA GLY A 134 -5.89 0.62 -23.04
C GLY A 134 -4.48 0.82 -22.51
N THR A 135 -3.91 -0.21 -21.91
CA THR A 135 -2.51 -0.22 -21.46
C THR A 135 -1.75 -1.38 -22.10
N LEU A 136 -0.49 -1.13 -22.42
CA LEU A 136 0.40 -2.04 -23.10
C LEU A 136 1.80 -1.92 -22.49
N GLN A 137 2.35 -3.03 -22.04
CA GLN A 137 3.71 -3.12 -21.56
C GLN A 137 4.43 -4.22 -22.33
N HIS A 138 5.66 -3.95 -22.74
CA HIS A 138 6.45 -4.87 -23.54
C HIS A 138 7.86 -5.00 -22.99
N GLY A 139 8.28 -6.22 -22.67
CA GLY A 139 9.68 -6.48 -22.36
C GLY A 139 10.49 -6.53 -23.65
N VAL A 140 11.24 -5.47 -23.94
CA VAL A 140 12.06 -5.37 -25.16
C VAL A 140 13.28 -6.28 -25.05
N ASN A 141 13.96 -6.23 -23.91
CA ASN A 141 15.13 -7.05 -23.62
C ASN A 141 15.25 -7.30 -22.10
N ASN A 142 16.34 -7.93 -21.64
CA ASN A 142 16.54 -8.28 -20.22
C ASN A 142 16.65 -7.05 -19.31
N ASN A 143 16.82 -5.87 -19.90
CA ASN A 143 17.10 -4.64 -19.20
C ASN A 143 15.99 -3.61 -19.40
N LEU A 144 15.19 -3.69 -20.47
CA LEU A 144 14.27 -2.63 -20.87
C LEU A 144 12.85 -3.18 -21.03
N THR A 145 11.92 -2.57 -20.28
CA THR A 145 10.48 -2.68 -20.47
C THR A 145 9.94 -1.35 -20.97
N LEU A 146 9.09 -1.38 -21.99
CA LEU A 146 8.37 -0.22 -22.49
C LEU A 146 6.94 -0.24 -21.92
N ASN A 147 6.46 0.89 -21.43
CA ASN A 147 5.10 1.10 -20.96
C ASN A 147 4.39 2.14 -21.83
N LEU A 148 3.19 1.81 -22.28
CA LEU A 148 2.31 2.69 -23.06
C LEU A 148 0.89 2.58 -22.52
N GLY A 149 0.15 3.68 -22.59
CA GLY A 149 -1.23 3.66 -22.20
C GLY A 149 -2.03 4.84 -22.74
N SER A 150 -3.33 4.64 -22.84
CA SER A 150 -4.30 5.68 -23.14
C SER A 150 -5.54 5.49 -22.27
N ARG A 151 -6.14 6.61 -21.85
CA ARG A 151 -7.40 6.63 -21.13
C ARG A 151 -8.27 7.75 -21.71
N LEU A 152 -9.44 7.40 -22.22
CA LEU A 152 -10.36 8.28 -22.92
C LEU A 152 -11.72 8.26 -22.24
N ALA A 153 -12.35 9.42 -22.11
CA ALA A 153 -13.72 9.57 -21.66
C ALA A 153 -14.32 10.84 -22.29
N HIS A 154 -15.60 11.12 -22.03
CA HIS A 154 -16.23 12.34 -22.52
C HIS A 154 -15.46 13.58 -22.03
N ASP A 155 -14.98 14.43 -22.94
CA ASP A 155 -14.15 15.61 -22.63
C ASP A 155 -12.92 15.32 -21.74
N TYR A 156 -12.34 14.12 -21.85
CA TYR A 156 -11.10 13.74 -21.15
C TYR A 156 -10.25 12.82 -22.01
N GLN A 157 -8.95 13.09 -22.05
CA GLN A 157 -7.96 12.20 -22.61
C GLN A 157 -6.68 12.22 -21.80
N ALA A 158 -6.07 11.06 -21.65
CA ALA A 158 -4.74 10.92 -21.09
C ALA A 158 -3.91 9.92 -21.89
N TRP A 159 -2.64 10.25 -22.06
CA TRP A 159 -1.65 9.44 -22.77
C TRP A 159 -0.46 9.21 -21.87
N LEU A 160 0.00 7.97 -21.78
CA LEU A 160 1.12 7.56 -20.95
C LEU A 160 2.20 6.92 -21.82
N ILE A 161 3.44 7.34 -21.58
CA ILE A 161 4.63 6.71 -22.12
C ILE A 161 5.65 6.57 -21.00
N GLY A 162 6.34 5.43 -20.95
CA GLY A 162 7.32 5.18 -19.93
C GLY A 162 8.03 3.87 -20.14
N GLY A 163 8.74 3.43 -19.11
CA GLY A 163 9.44 2.17 -19.14
C GLY A 163 10.21 1.91 -17.86
N VAL A 164 10.79 0.72 -17.81
CA VAL A 164 11.66 0.27 -16.73
C VAL A 164 13.00 -0.12 -17.33
N TRP A 165 14.08 0.45 -16.79
CA TRP A 165 15.44 0.08 -17.09
C TRP A 165 16.07 -0.66 -15.90
N ALA A 166 16.13 -1.99 -16.00
CA ALA A 166 16.82 -2.88 -15.08
C ALA A 166 18.32 -2.91 -15.37
N THR A 167 19.12 -2.59 -14.37
CA THR A 167 20.59 -2.63 -14.42
C THR A 167 21.14 -3.43 -13.24
N ARG A 168 22.45 -3.73 -13.26
CA ARG A 168 23.14 -4.32 -12.08
C ARG A 168 23.06 -3.41 -10.84
N LEU A 169 22.85 -2.11 -11.05
CA LEU A 169 22.75 -1.14 -9.96
C LEU A 169 21.34 -1.06 -9.36
N GLY A 170 20.33 -1.68 -9.98
CA GLY A 170 18.92 -1.62 -9.59
C GLY A 170 18.00 -1.42 -10.80
N ALA A 171 16.69 -1.50 -10.58
CA ALA A 171 15.68 -1.21 -11.59
C ALA A 171 15.18 0.23 -11.45
N PHE A 172 15.22 0.98 -12.54
CA PHE A 172 14.77 2.36 -12.63
C PHE A 172 13.53 2.43 -13.52
N GLY A 173 12.39 2.80 -12.96
CA GLY A 173 11.17 3.07 -13.71
C GLY A 173 10.96 4.57 -13.94
N MET A 174 10.49 4.93 -15.12
CA MET A 174 10.05 6.29 -15.43
C MET A 174 8.80 6.25 -16.29
N ASN A 175 7.73 6.89 -15.83
CA ASN A 175 6.49 7.07 -16.58
C ASN A 175 6.13 8.55 -16.68
N ALA A 176 5.77 9.00 -17.87
CA ALA A 176 5.24 10.34 -18.13
C ALA A 176 3.80 10.20 -18.63
N THR A 177 2.88 10.90 -17.97
CA THR A 177 1.46 10.94 -18.31
C THR A 177 1.08 12.36 -18.67
N TRP A 178 0.50 12.56 -19.83
CA TRP A 178 -0.20 13.79 -20.17
C TRP A 178 -1.69 13.59 -19.98
N SER A 179 -2.39 14.61 -19.48
CA SER A 179 -3.85 14.65 -19.38
C SER A 179 -4.38 15.97 -19.92
N GLY A 180 -5.47 15.92 -20.68
CA GLY A 180 -6.28 17.07 -21.09
C GLY A 180 -7.74 16.83 -20.79
N ALA A 181 -8.38 17.75 -20.08
CA ALA A 181 -9.76 17.63 -19.63
C ALA A 181 -10.48 18.97 -19.66
N ARG A 182 -11.81 18.95 -19.90
CA ARG A 182 -12.66 20.08 -19.52
C ARG A 182 -13.12 19.91 -18.08
N VAL A 183 -12.87 20.91 -17.25
CA VAL A 183 -13.03 20.84 -15.80
C VAL A 183 -14.00 21.95 -15.36
N GLU A 184 -13.80 22.59 -14.20
CA GLU A 184 -14.67 23.64 -13.68
C GLU A 184 -14.98 24.72 -14.74
N HIS A 185 -16.21 25.25 -14.74
CA HIS A 185 -16.66 26.32 -15.66
C HIS A 185 -16.47 26.04 -17.16
N ASN A 186 -16.33 24.76 -17.54
CA ASN A 186 -16.05 24.33 -18.91
C ASN A 186 -14.65 24.76 -19.42
N ASP A 187 -13.74 25.12 -18.51
CA ASP A 187 -12.37 25.47 -18.83
C ASP A 187 -11.55 24.24 -19.19
N ARG A 188 -10.69 24.39 -20.21
CA ARG A 188 -9.78 23.32 -20.63
C ARG A 188 -8.51 23.37 -19.80
N GLN A 189 -8.29 22.35 -18.98
CA GLN A 189 -7.05 22.16 -18.24
C GLN A 189 -6.21 21.07 -18.91
N GLN A 190 -4.91 21.30 -18.91
CA GLN A 190 -3.94 20.32 -19.42
C GLN A 190 -2.71 20.30 -18.52
N GLY A 191 -2.09 19.13 -18.40
CA GLY A 191 -0.90 18.99 -17.60
C GLY A 191 -0.20 17.66 -17.77
N TRP A 192 0.98 17.60 -17.18
CA TRP A 192 1.85 16.45 -17.17
C TRP A 192 2.03 15.92 -15.75
N ARG A 193 2.20 14.62 -15.63
CA ARG A 193 2.65 13.91 -14.43
C ARG A 193 3.85 13.05 -14.79
N ALA A 194 4.96 13.25 -14.09
CA ALA A 194 6.13 12.40 -14.14
C ALA A 194 6.19 11.52 -12.90
N GLU A 195 6.52 10.25 -13.08
CA GLU A 195 6.70 9.29 -12.01
C GLU A 195 8.03 8.55 -12.19
N LEU A 196 8.87 8.61 -11.16
CA LEU A 196 10.16 7.93 -11.11
C LEU A 196 10.13 6.88 -10.01
N SER A 197 10.47 5.63 -10.32
CA SER A 197 10.52 4.55 -9.34
C SER A 197 11.90 3.89 -9.38
N TYR A 198 12.38 3.42 -8.22
CA TYR A 198 13.67 2.75 -8.14
C TYR A 198 13.64 1.62 -7.11
N SER A 199 14.20 0.48 -7.47
CA SER A 199 14.30 -0.67 -6.56
C SER A 199 15.65 -1.35 -6.68
N LYS A 200 16.26 -1.71 -5.56
CA LYS A 200 17.48 -2.49 -5.51
C LYS A 200 17.53 -3.39 -4.29
N THR A 201 17.89 -4.64 -4.53
CA THR A 201 18.31 -5.58 -3.49
C THR A 201 19.83 -5.68 -3.50
N PHE A 202 20.47 -5.40 -2.37
CA PHE A 202 21.92 -5.46 -2.20
C PHE A 202 22.36 -6.87 -1.74
N SER A 203 23.62 -7.22 -1.99
CA SER A 203 24.19 -8.51 -1.56
C SER A 203 24.23 -8.69 -0.05
N THR A 204 24.19 -7.60 0.73
CA THR A 204 24.06 -7.60 2.19
C THR A 204 22.65 -8.01 2.68
N GLY A 205 21.74 -8.36 1.77
CA GLY A 205 20.34 -8.68 2.07
C GLY A 205 19.45 -7.43 2.22
N THR A 206 20.01 -6.24 2.12
CA THR A 206 19.27 -4.97 2.17
C THR A 206 18.36 -4.85 0.97
N ASN A 207 17.07 -4.62 1.19
CA ASN A 207 16.12 -4.33 0.14
C ASN A 207 15.66 -2.88 0.24
N LEU A 208 16.04 -2.09 -0.76
CA LEU A 208 15.67 -0.69 -0.92
C LEU A 208 14.63 -0.58 -2.03
N VAL A 209 13.43 -0.14 -1.67
CA VAL A 209 12.36 0.17 -2.62
C VAL A 209 12.04 1.65 -2.48
N LEU A 210 12.55 2.46 -3.40
CA LEU A 210 12.07 3.82 -3.61
C LEU A 210 10.85 3.76 -4.53
N ALA A 211 9.69 3.65 -3.91
CA ALA A 211 8.43 3.32 -4.57
C ALA A 211 8.06 4.27 -5.71
N ALA A 212 8.06 5.58 -5.46
CA ALA A 212 7.80 6.58 -6.50
C ALA A 212 8.13 8.00 -6.01
N TYR A 213 8.83 8.78 -6.83
CA TYR A 213 8.74 10.23 -6.85
C TYR A 213 7.78 10.62 -7.98
N ARG A 214 6.58 11.07 -7.60
CA ARG A 214 5.55 11.55 -8.50
C ARG A 214 5.52 13.07 -8.44
N TYR A 215 5.59 13.73 -9.59
CA TYR A 215 5.41 15.17 -9.74
C TYR A 215 4.32 15.42 -10.77
N SER A 216 3.28 16.17 -10.39
CA SER A 216 2.21 16.57 -11.28
C SER A 216 2.21 18.09 -11.42
N THR A 217 2.06 18.58 -12.65
CA THR A 217 1.84 20.01 -12.91
C THR A 217 0.46 20.45 -12.41
N GLY A 218 0.26 21.75 -12.16
CA GLY A 218 -0.99 22.29 -11.62
C GLY A 218 -2.23 22.04 -12.48
N GLY A 219 -2.07 21.84 -13.79
CA GLY A 219 -3.16 21.55 -14.73
C GLY A 219 -3.41 20.05 -14.99
N PHE A 220 -2.60 19.15 -14.41
CA PHE A 220 -2.81 17.70 -14.55
C PHE A 220 -4.05 17.27 -13.76
N ARG A 221 -4.84 16.34 -14.31
CA ARG A 221 -6.02 15.77 -13.66
C ARG A 221 -6.13 14.28 -13.93
N ASP A 222 -6.32 13.48 -12.89
CA ASP A 222 -6.75 12.09 -13.04
C ASP A 222 -8.23 12.03 -13.44
N LEU A 223 -8.65 10.97 -14.13
CA LEU A 223 -10.04 10.85 -14.62
C LEU A 223 -11.08 10.89 -13.49
N GLU A 224 -10.76 10.27 -12.35
CA GLU A 224 -11.65 10.26 -11.18
C GLU A 224 -11.88 11.68 -10.65
N ASP A 225 -10.83 12.50 -10.60
CA ASP A 225 -10.91 13.89 -10.17
C ASP A 225 -11.81 14.71 -11.10
N VAL A 226 -11.72 14.49 -12.42
CA VAL A 226 -12.56 15.19 -13.41
C VAL A 226 -14.03 14.82 -13.23
N PHE A 227 -14.33 13.54 -12.98
CA PHE A 227 -15.70 13.11 -12.68
C PHE A 227 -16.21 13.67 -11.35
N GLY A 228 -15.36 13.73 -10.33
CA GLY A 228 -15.64 14.37 -9.06
C GLY A 228 -16.04 15.84 -9.21
N VAL A 229 -15.18 16.62 -9.86
CA VAL A 229 -15.42 18.05 -10.12
C VAL A 229 -16.69 18.29 -10.92
N ARG A 230 -16.93 17.53 -12.00
CA ARG A 230 -18.14 17.70 -12.83
C ARG A 230 -19.40 17.34 -12.06
N ARG A 231 -19.36 16.28 -11.26
CA ARG A 231 -20.48 15.89 -10.39
C ARG A 231 -20.80 17.00 -9.38
N GLN A 232 -19.78 17.63 -8.81
CA GLN A 232 -19.93 18.77 -7.92
C GLN A 232 -20.57 19.97 -8.63
N ALA A 233 -20.08 20.33 -9.81
CA ALA A 233 -20.65 21.44 -10.59
C ALA A 233 -22.13 21.23 -10.95
N GLN A 234 -22.55 19.99 -11.21
CA GLN A 234 -23.94 19.69 -11.58
C GLN A 234 -24.90 19.49 -10.39
N ASN A 235 -24.43 18.96 -9.26
CA ASN A 235 -25.31 18.57 -8.14
C ASN A 235 -25.05 19.38 -6.85
N GLY A 236 -24.05 20.26 -6.83
CA GLY A 236 -23.65 21.01 -5.63
C GLY A 236 -23.08 20.15 -4.50
N ILE A 237 -22.79 18.87 -4.75
CA ILE A 237 -22.19 17.96 -3.76
C ILE A 237 -20.68 18.15 -3.81
N ASP A 238 -20.09 18.60 -2.71
CA ASP A 238 -18.66 18.84 -2.63
C ASP A 238 -17.84 17.56 -2.88
N TYR A 239 -16.82 17.68 -3.74
CA TYR A 239 -15.88 16.62 -4.03
C TYR A 239 -14.52 16.92 -3.42
N TYR A 240 -13.97 15.94 -2.71
CA TYR A 240 -12.61 15.96 -2.19
C TYR A 240 -11.86 14.74 -2.70
N SER A 241 -10.60 14.95 -3.10
CA SER A 241 -9.71 13.88 -3.50
C SER A 241 -8.28 14.21 -3.10
N ASP A 242 -7.57 13.20 -2.60
CA ASP A 242 -6.15 13.29 -2.23
C ASP A 242 -5.21 13.28 -3.45
N THR A 243 -5.73 13.08 -4.67
CA THR A 243 -4.98 13.25 -5.93
C THR A 243 -5.23 14.60 -6.57
N LEU A 244 -6.39 15.21 -6.32
CA LEU A 244 -6.73 16.53 -6.82
C LEU A 244 -5.73 17.56 -6.27
N HIS A 245 -5.08 18.30 -7.18
CA HIS A 245 -4.03 19.26 -6.85
C HIS A 245 -2.79 18.69 -6.14
N GLN A 246 -2.59 17.37 -6.13
CA GLN A 246 -1.35 16.79 -5.61
C GLN A 246 -0.17 17.23 -6.49
N ARG A 247 0.79 17.95 -5.89
CA ARG A 247 1.96 18.49 -6.58
C ARG A 247 3.09 17.47 -6.63
N GLN A 248 3.44 16.92 -5.48
CA GLN A 248 4.48 15.91 -5.40
C GLN A 248 4.17 14.87 -4.35
N ARG A 249 4.55 13.62 -4.62
CA ARG A 249 4.51 12.53 -3.65
C ARG A 249 5.82 11.76 -3.73
N LEU A 250 6.47 11.57 -2.59
CA LEU A 250 7.66 10.75 -2.43
C LEU A 250 7.33 9.63 -1.45
N SER A 251 7.63 8.38 -1.82
CA SER A 251 7.58 7.23 -0.92
C SER A 251 8.84 6.39 -1.03
N ALA A 252 9.38 6.02 0.12
CA ALA A 252 10.60 5.24 0.25
C ALA A 252 10.45 4.19 1.36
N THR A 253 10.86 2.96 1.07
CA THR A 253 10.91 1.88 2.04
C THR A 253 12.27 1.19 1.97
N VAL A 254 12.89 0.99 3.13
CA VAL A 254 14.16 0.29 3.30
C VAL A 254 13.95 -0.82 4.30
N SER A 255 14.40 -2.02 3.96
CA SER A 255 14.47 -3.15 4.88
C SER A 255 15.90 -3.70 4.89
N GLN A 256 16.48 -3.80 6.07
CA GLN A 256 17.86 -4.22 6.28
C GLN A 256 17.86 -5.39 7.27
N PRO A 257 18.16 -6.62 6.82
CA PRO A 257 18.55 -7.67 7.73
C PRO A 257 19.95 -7.36 8.29
N LEU A 258 20.11 -7.50 9.61
CA LEU A 258 21.36 -7.30 10.35
C LEU A 258 21.89 -8.64 10.89
N GLY A 259 21.53 -9.76 10.24
CA GLY A 259 21.89 -11.11 10.68
C GLY A 259 21.32 -11.43 12.06
N HIS A 260 22.19 -11.84 13.00
CA HIS A 260 21.82 -12.15 14.40
C HIS A 260 21.38 -10.92 15.21
N SER A 261 21.61 -9.72 14.70
CA SER A 261 21.20 -8.47 15.33
C SER A 261 19.79 -8.03 14.91
N GLY A 262 19.05 -8.86 14.16
CA GLY A 262 17.63 -8.63 13.84
C GLY A 262 17.43 -7.97 12.48
N THR A 263 16.33 -7.24 12.35
CA THR A 263 15.90 -6.56 11.13
C THR A 263 15.49 -5.14 11.43
N LEU A 264 15.92 -4.21 10.57
CA LEU A 264 15.55 -2.80 10.61
C LEU A 264 14.71 -2.47 9.38
N ASN A 265 13.57 -1.85 9.60
CA ASN A 265 12.64 -1.40 8.58
C ASN A 265 12.42 0.11 8.72
N LEU A 266 12.46 0.82 7.60
CA LEU A 266 12.18 2.24 7.52
C LEU A 266 11.19 2.45 6.37
N SER A 267 10.10 3.15 6.64
CA SER A 267 9.16 3.62 5.61
C SER A 267 8.90 5.09 5.79
N ALA A 268 9.00 5.86 4.72
CA ALA A 268 8.75 7.29 4.70
C ALA A 268 7.87 7.63 3.51
N SER A 269 6.83 8.42 3.72
CA SER A 269 6.00 8.97 2.66
C SER A 269 5.75 10.45 2.92
N THR A 270 5.70 11.23 1.85
CA THR A 270 5.35 12.63 1.94
C THR A 270 4.64 13.09 0.69
N ALA A 271 3.56 13.84 0.87
CA ALA A 271 2.77 14.40 -0.20
C ALA A 271 2.59 15.90 0.01
N ASP A 272 2.93 16.66 -1.01
CA ASP A 272 2.68 18.10 -1.12
C ASP A 272 1.66 18.38 -2.22
N TYR A 273 0.99 19.50 -2.07
CA TYR A 273 -0.19 19.86 -2.83
C TYR A 273 -0.09 21.32 -3.28
N TYR A 274 -0.77 21.66 -4.38
CA TYR A 274 -0.96 23.04 -4.80
C TYR A 274 -1.97 23.76 -3.87
N ASN A 275 -2.06 25.09 -4.01
CA ASN A 275 -2.97 25.94 -3.24
C ASN A 275 -2.74 25.87 -1.72
N ASN A 276 -1.48 25.93 -1.30
CA ASN A 276 -1.05 26.03 0.11
C ASN A 276 -1.68 24.98 1.06
N GLN A 277 -2.13 23.85 0.51
CA GLN A 277 -2.61 22.72 1.28
C GLN A 277 -1.44 22.13 2.08
N SER A 278 -1.75 21.57 3.26
CA SER A 278 -0.70 21.15 4.17
C SER A 278 -0.03 19.86 3.69
N ARG A 279 1.29 19.84 3.78
CA ARG A 279 2.13 18.67 3.57
C ARG A 279 1.75 17.53 4.51
N ILE A 280 1.36 16.39 3.93
CA ILE A 280 1.18 15.14 4.66
C ILE A 280 2.54 14.44 4.71
N THR A 281 2.95 13.97 5.88
CA THR A 281 4.22 13.25 6.06
C THR A 281 4.02 12.10 7.01
N GLN A 282 4.44 10.91 6.60
CA GLN A 282 4.42 9.70 7.42
C GLN A 282 5.83 9.14 7.46
N LEU A 283 6.28 8.80 8.65
CA LEU A 283 7.57 8.15 8.91
C LEU A 283 7.28 6.96 9.81
N GLN A 284 7.83 5.81 9.51
CA GLN A 284 7.75 4.61 10.33
C GLN A 284 9.12 3.96 10.37
N LEU A 285 9.63 3.73 11.57
CA LEU A 285 10.87 3.00 11.81
C LEU A 285 10.53 1.82 12.70
N GLY A 286 10.84 0.61 12.25
CA GLY A 286 10.66 -0.62 12.97
C GLY A 286 12.00 -1.33 13.14
N TYR A 287 12.28 -1.83 14.32
CA TYR A 287 13.40 -2.72 14.58
C TYR A 287 12.87 -3.95 15.32
N SER A 288 13.21 -5.14 14.86
CA SER A 288 12.81 -6.38 15.51
C SER A 288 13.99 -7.34 15.56
N ASN A 289 14.17 -8.02 16.69
CA ASN A 289 15.20 -9.04 16.82
C ASN A 289 14.69 -10.20 17.68
N GLN A 290 15.27 -11.36 17.45
CA GLN A 290 15.08 -12.55 18.25
C GLN A 290 16.42 -12.99 18.81
N TRP A 291 16.58 -12.82 20.12
CA TRP A 291 17.75 -13.30 20.84
C TRP A 291 17.41 -14.58 21.61
N ARG A 292 17.93 -15.71 21.13
CA ARG A 292 17.58 -17.05 21.62
C ARG A 292 16.06 -17.28 21.53
N LYS A 293 15.41 -17.46 22.68
CA LYS A 293 13.95 -17.62 22.80
C LYS A 293 13.24 -16.25 22.88
N MET A 294 13.92 -15.18 23.31
CA MET A 294 13.32 -13.87 23.53
C MET A 294 13.20 -13.07 22.23
N SER A 295 12.00 -12.57 21.94
CA SER A 295 11.74 -11.67 20.82
C SER A 295 11.47 -10.27 21.35
N TYR A 296 12.05 -9.25 20.72
CA TYR A 296 11.79 -7.87 21.07
C TYR A 296 11.69 -7.02 19.80
N GLY A 297 10.81 -6.03 19.86
CA GLY A 297 10.49 -5.17 18.73
C GLY A 297 10.23 -3.74 19.20
N PHE A 298 10.78 -2.80 18.46
CA PHE A 298 10.59 -1.38 18.64
C PHE A 298 9.98 -0.79 17.36
N ASN A 299 8.95 0.02 17.48
CA ASN A 299 8.38 0.75 16.36
C ASN A 299 8.19 2.23 16.75
N LEU A 300 8.58 3.11 15.86
CA LEU A 300 8.38 4.54 15.97
C LEU A 300 7.66 5.01 14.71
N ALA A 301 6.41 5.41 14.85
CA ALA A 301 5.60 5.98 13.78
C ALA A 301 5.37 7.47 14.06
N ARG A 302 5.63 8.32 13.08
CA ARG A 302 5.29 9.74 13.11
C ARG A 302 4.42 10.05 11.92
N GLN A 303 3.22 10.56 12.20
CA GLN A 303 2.26 10.95 11.18
C GLN A 303 1.89 12.41 11.37
N ARG A 304 2.09 13.19 10.32
CA ARG A 304 1.57 14.54 10.20
C ARG A 304 0.38 14.49 9.26
N SER A 305 -0.80 14.67 9.82
CA SER A 305 -2.06 14.82 9.10
C SER A 305 -2.62 16.22 9.33
N THR A 306 -3.53 16.63 8.45
CA THR A 306 -4.40 17.75 8.74
C THR A 306 -5.78 17.23 9.04
N TRP A 307 -6.31 17.66 10.18
CA TRP A 307 -7.69 17.45 10.53
C TRP A 307 -8.41 18.78 10.36
N ASP A 308 -9.48 18.79 9.59
CA ASP A 308 -10.38 19.93 9.52
C ASP A 308 -11.48 19.73 10.55
N TYR A 309 -11.44 20.49 11.65
CA TYR A 309 -12.43 20.37 12.74
C TYR A 309 -13.75 21.11 12.44
N GLY A 310 -13.89 21.66 11.24
CA GLY A 310 -15.15 22.27 10.84
C GLY A 310 -15.16 22.64 9.37
N ARG A 311 -15.68 21.73 8.54
CA ARG A 311 -16.47 22.00 7.31
C ARG A 311 -16.78 20.66 6.63
N PHE A 312 -17.97 20.13 6.91
CA PHE A 312 -18.66 19.21 6.01
C PHE A 312 -19.17 19.89 4.72
N TYR A 313 -18.81 21.15 4.50
CA TYR A 313 -19.44 22.02 3.52
C TYR A 313 -18.42 23.07 3.08
N ARG A 314 -17.94 23.04 1.84
CA ARG A 314 -17.67 24.22 0.99
C ARG A 314 -16.99 23.87 -0.33
N SER A 315 -17.48 24.54 -1.35
CA SER A 315 -17.19 24.36 -2.77
C SER A 315 -15.74 24.61 -3.19
N VAL A 316 -15.37 24.06 -4.35
CA VAL A 316 -14.06 24.19 -5.02
C VAL A 316 -13.68 25.64 -5.39
N ASN A 317 -14.60 26.61 -5.23
CA ASN A 317 -14.46 27.98 -5.75
C ASN A 317 -14.29 29.11 -4.70
N GLU A 318 -14.19 28.85 -3.40
CA GLU A 318 -13.98 29.94 -2.42
C GLU A 318 -12.48 30.28 -2.21
N PRO A 319 -12.08 31.57 -2.20
CA PRO A 319 -10.73 31.98 -1.87
C PRO A 319 -10.37 31.55 -0.44
N GLN A 320 -9.23 30.87 -0.31
CA GLN A 320 -8.84 30.12 0.88
C GLN A 320 -8.41 31.05 2.02
N ASP A 321 -9.21 31.12 3.09
CA ASP A 321 -8.75 31.61 4.38
C ASP A 321 -7.96 30.49 5.10
N LEU A 322 -6.63 30.60 5.04
CA LEU A 322 -5.65 29.58 5.46
C LEU A 322 -5.49 29.44 6.99
N SER A 323 -6.24 30.22 7.77
CA SER A 323 -6.04 30.40 9.21
C SER A 323 -6.60 29.27 10.10
N GLN A 324 -7.48 28.39 9.58
CA GLN A 324 -8.24 27.43 10.42
C GLN A 324 -7.80 25.96 10.33
N ARG A 325 -6.83 25.59 9.48
CA ARG A 325 -6.37 24.19 9.36
C ARG A 325 -5.39 23.82 10.47
N GLN A 326 -5.89 23.16 11.51
CA GLN A 326 -5.02 22.64 12.57
C GLN A 326 -4.19 21.45 12.06
N LYS A 327 -2.87 21.61 12.13
CA LYS A 327 -1.91 20.58 11.77
C LYS A 327 -1.76 19.64 12.95
N TYR A 328 -2.18 18.39 12.79
CA TYR A 328 -2.00 17.37 13.81
C TYR A 328 -0.74 16.58 13.52
N THR A 329 0.14 16.48 14.49
CA THR A 329 1.31 15.60 14.41
C THR A 329 1.23 14.63 15.56
N GLU A 330 1.04 13.36 15.19
CA GLU A 330 1.08 12.25 16.13
C GLU A 330 2.43 11.57 16.03
N THR A 331 2.97 11.19 17.17
CA THR A 331 4.13 10.32 17.25
C THR A 331 3.75 9.19 18.18
N THR A 332 3.79 7.97 17.65
CA THR A 332 3.46 6.75 18.36
C THR A 332 4.74 5.94 18.51
N LEU A 333 5.04 5.57 19.74
CA LEU A 333 6.13 4.69 20.11
C LEU A 333 5.53 3.38 20.61
N SER A 334 6.01 2.28 20.05
CA SER A 334 5.58 0.94 20.40
C SER A 334 6.80 0.11 20.77
N PHE A 335 6.73 -0.56 21.92
CA PHE A 335 7.71 -1.53 22.35
C PHE A 335 7.02 -2.85 22.65
N THR A 336 7.59 -3.93 22.14
CA THR A 336 7.10 -5.29 22.29
C THR A 336 8.23 -6.17 22.77
N LEU A 337 7.97 -6.98 23.79
CA LEU A 337 8.93 -7.93 24.35
C LEU A 337 8.16 -9.22 24.64
N SER A 338 8.60 -10.33 24.07
CA SER A 338 8.05 -11.66 24.30
C SER A 338 9.15 -12.60 24.76
N ILE A 339 8.96 -13.21 25.92
CA ILE A 339 9.90 -14.14 26.54
C ILE A 339 9.17 -15.48 26.71
N PRO A 340 9.46 -16.48 25.86
CA PRO A 340 9.05 -17.84 26.10
C PRO A 340 9.95 -18.48 27.15
N PHE A 341 9.34 -19.18 28.09
CA PHE A 341 10.00 -19.97 29.12
C PHE A 341 9.19 -21.24 29.36
N ASP A 342 9.89 -22.29 29.78
CA ASP A 342 9.26 -23.60 30.01
C ASP A 342 8.95 -23.68 31.52
N TRP A 343 7.66 -23.57 31.89
CA TRP A 343 7.21 -23.76 33.28
C TRP A 343 6.63 -25.16 33.42
N GLY A 344 7.41 -26.07 34.01
CA GLY A 344 7.06 -27.50 34.04
C GLY A 344 7.03 -28.08 32.63
N ASP A 345 6.01 -28.87 32.30
CA ASP A 345 5.85 -29.49 30.97
C ASP A 345 5.11 -28.61 29.95
N SER A 346 4.77 -27.36 30.30
CA SER A 346 4.01 -26.46 29.44
C SER A 346 4.87 -25.28 28.96
N PRO A 347 5.02 -25.09 27.63
CA PRO A 347 5.64 -23.87 27.13
C PRO A 347 4.73 -22.68 27.47
N THR A 348 5.33 -21.69 28.10
CA THR A 348 4.65 -20.49 28.58
C THR A 348 5.37 -19.27 28.00
N SER A 349 4.65 -18.21 27.68
CA SER A 349 5.25 -16.96 27.19
C SER A 349 4.69 -15.77 27.92
N VAL A 350 5.58 -14.88 28.36
CA VAL A 350 5.20 -13.55 28.88
C VAL A 350 5.47 -12.53 27.78
N ALA A 351 4.44 -11.76 27.44
CA ALA A 351 4.53 -10.67 26.48
C ALA A 351 4.20 -9.33 27.15
N MET A 352 5.09 -8.36 26.97
CA MET A 352 4.90 -6.97 27.35
C MET A 352 4.73 -6.14 26.08
N ASN A 353 3.65 -5.37 26.02
CA ASN A 353 3.42 -4.40 24.96
C ASN A 353 3.21 -3.03 25.58
N TYR A 354 4.03 -2.07 25.18
CA TYR A 354 3.95 -0.67 25.57
C TYR A 354 3.67 0.17 24.32
N ASN A 355 2.60 0.96 24.34
CA ASN A 355 2.26 1.88 23.28
C ASN A 355 2.02 3.27 23.87
N GLN A 356 2.72 4.26 23.34
CA GLN A 356 2.61 5.65 23.75
C GLN A 356 2.33 6.53 22.53
N SER A 357 1.30 7.34 22.60
CA SER A 357 0.93 8.37 21.62
C SER A 357 0.86 9.72 22.33
N ARG A 358 0.56 10.80 21.58
CA ARG A 358 0.45 12.15 22.15
C ARG A 358 -0.63 12.27 23.23
N ALA A 359 -1.73 11.52 23.11
CA ALA A 359 -2.88 11.63 24.00
C ALA A 359 -3.04 10.43 24.96
N ASN A 360 -2.53 9.25 24.58
CA ASN A 360 -2.74 8.01 25.32
C ASN A 360 -1.43 7.26 25.54
N HIS A 361 -1.32 6.62 26.70
CA HIS A 361 -0.33 5.60 26.98
C HIS A 361 -1.05 4.32 27.39
N SER A 362 -0.57 3.18 26.94
CA SER A 362 -1.09 1.88 27.33
C SER A 362 0.08 0.92 27.53
N SER A 363 0.03 0.16 28.62
CA SER A 363 0.93 -0.94 28.88
C SER A 363 0.08 -2.17 29.14
N THR A 364 0.42 -3.27 28.49
CA THR A 364 -0.29 -4.54 28.67
C THR A 364 0.74 -5.63 28.88
N LEU A 365 0.56 -6.38 29.96
CA LEU A 365 1.30 -7.58 30.27
C LEU A 365 0.34 -8.75 30.07
N SER A 366 0.69 -9.69 29.21
CA SER A 366 -0.07 -10.92 28.99
C SER A 366 0.84 -12.12 29.21
N MET A 367 0.30 -13.16 29.82
CA MET A 367 0.96 -14.44 30.00
C MET A 367 0.08 -15.49 29.33
N ASP A 368 0.67 -16.20 28.38
CA ASP A 368 -0.01 -17.29 27.65
C ASP A 368 0.68 -18.61 28.00
N ARG A 369 -0.12 -19.63 28.29
CA ARG A 369 0.34 -20.99 28.57
C ARG A 369 -0.31 -21.90 27.55
N ASP A 370 0.47 -22.60 26.75
CA ASP A 370 -0.06 -23.54 25.76
C ASP A 370 -0.45 -24.85 26.45
N PRO A 371 -1.76 -25.19 26.54
CA PRO A 371 -2.20 -26.37 27.29
C PRO A 371 -2.00 -27.69 26.51
N TRP A 372 -1.69 -27.64 25.21
CA TRP A 372 -1.83 -28.79 24.31
C TRP A 372 -0.61 -29.72 24.19
N ARG A 373 0.48 -29.48 24.94
CA ARG A 373 1.67 -30.36 24.91
C ARG A 373 1.61 -31.51 25.92
N ALA A 374 0.80 -31.42 26.97
CA ALA A 374 0.69 -32.48 27.98
C ALA A 374 -0.14 -33.70 27.49
N GLU A 375 -1.11 -33.51 26.61
CA GLU A 375 -2.01 -34.59 26.16
C GLU A 375 -1.41 -35.49 25.06
N ARG A 376 -0.40 -35.03 24.32
CA ARG A 376 0.18 -35.83 23.23
C ARG A 376 1.10 -36.96 23.70
N THR A 377 1.60 -36.92 24.94
CA THR A 377 2.44 -38.00 25.48
C THR A 377 1.59 -39.18 25.98
N LEU A 378 0.32 -38.95 26.37
CA LEU A 378 -0.60 -40.00 26.83
C LEU A 378 -1.28 -40.75 25.68
N LEU A 379 -1.48 -40.13 24.51
CA LEU A 379 -2.17 -40.76 23.38
C LEU A 379 -1.30 -41.71 22.54
N VAL A 380 0.03 -41.67 22.66
CA VAL A 380 0.93 -42.56 21.89
C VAL A 380 1.14 -43.93 22.57
N CYS A 381 0.81 -44.08 23.85
CA CYS A 381 0.91 -45.37 24.56
C CYS A 381 -0.34 -46.26 24.48
N LEU A 382 -1.48 -45.77 23.94
CA LEU A 382 -2.73 -46.55 23.90
C LEU A 382 -3.01 -47.27 22.57
N TRP A 383 -2.07 -47.28 21.62
CA TRP A 383 -2.20 -47.98 20.33
C TRP A 383 -1.03 -48.92 20.01
N ARG A 384 -0.49 -49.61 21.03
CA ARG A 384 0.30 -50.82 20.84
C ARG A 384 -0.07 -51.86 21.90
N LEU A 385 -1.12 -52.62 21.62
CA LEU A 385 -1.29 -54.04 21.98
C LEU A 385 -2.18 -54.68 20.93
#